data_AF-A0A2G6NN60-F1
#
_entry.id   AF-A0A2G6NN60-F1
#
_cell.length_a   1.000
_cell.length_b   1.000
_cell.length_c   1.000
_cell.angle_alpha   90.00
_cell.angle_beta   90.00
_cell.angle_gamma   90.00
#
_symmetry.space_group_name_H-M   'P 1'
#
loop_
_entity.id
_entity.type
_entity.pdbx_description
1 polymer ?
#
loop_
_entity_poly.entity_id
_entity_poly.type
_entity_poly.pdbx_seq_one_letter_code
_entity_poly.pdbx_strand_id
1 'polypeptide(L)'
;MADQLNNQQAQPLYQQPAYPQAAYPAPATTSVLGVNLQDTQFWKGALIGAAVALLVTNESVQKSVVKTVSRLTAAAQSGVEEMKEKFEDAKAEVIAESKSE
;
A
#
# COMPACT_ATOMS: atom_id res chain seq x y z
N MET A 1 72.28 -31.27 -10.32
CA MET A 1 71.14 -30.81 -11.12
C MET A 1 70.21 -31.99 -11.40
N ALA A 2 69.68 -32.57 -10.33
CA ALA A 2 68.64 -33.59 -10.30
C ALA A 2 68.10 -33.54 -8.85
N ASP A 3 66.83 -33.90 -8.63
CA ASP A 3 66.18 -33.97 -7.31
C ASP A 3 65.54 -32.70 -6.73
N GLN A 4 64.95 -31.83 -7.57
CA GLN A 4 64.09 -30.74 -7.07
C GLN A 4 62.67 -30.69 -7.66
N LEU A 5 62.16 -31.77 -8.27
CA LEU A 5 60.83 -31.77 -8.92
C LEU A 5 59.75 -32.65 -8.27
N ASN A 6 59.98 -33.26 -7.11
CA ASN A 6 59.00 -34.18 -6.51
C ASN A 6 58.59 -33.84 -5.08
N ASN A 7 58.17 -32.59 -4.85
CA ASN A 7 57.55 -32.22 -3.58
C ASN A 7 56.31 -31.32 -3.76
N GLN A 8 55.36 -31.83 -4.55
CA GLN A 8 53.96 -31.41 -4.47
C GLN A 8 53.25 -32.39 -3.53
N GLN A 9 53.46 -32.23 -2.23
CA GLN A 9 52.67 -32.91 -1.21
C GLN A 9 51.26 -32.29 -1.18
N ALA A 10 50.28 -33.15 -1.44
CA ALA A 10 48.86 -32.84 -1.48
C ALA A 10 48.37 -32.18 -0.18
N GLN A 11 47.61 -31.11 -0.30
CA GLN A 11 46.92 -30.44 0.81
C GLN A 11 45.74 -31.31 1.28
N PRO A 12 45.67 -31.73 2.55
CA PRO A 12 44.50 -32.42 3.07
C PRO A 12 43.34 -31.44 3.29
N LEU A 13 42.18 -31.76 2.71
CA LEU A 13 40.92 -31.05 2.89
C LEU A 13 40.39 -31.34 4.31
N TYR A 14 40.61 -30.42 5.25
CA TYR A 14 40.04 -30.52 6.59
C TYR A 14 38.52 -30.31 6.54
N GLN A 15 37.77 -31.39 6.76
CA GLN A 15 36.32 -31.34 6.97
C GLN A 15 36.02 -30.78 8.37
N GLN A 16 35.36 -29.64 8.40
CA GLN A 16 34.91 -28.98 9.61
C GLN A 16 33.70 -29.75 10.18
N PRO A 17 33.71 -30.16 11.47
CA PRO A 17 32.58 -30.83 12.07
C PRO A 17 31.38 -29.86 12.17
N ALA A 18 30.27 -30.22 11.54
CA ALA A 18 29.02 -29.49 11.65
C ALA A 18 28.44 -29.67 13.06
N TYR A 19 28.46 -28.60 13.84
CA TYR A 19 27.80 -28.52 15.14
C TYR A 19 26.28 -28.41 14.94
N PRO A 20 25.47 -29.26 15.57
CA PRO A 20 24.02 -29.14 15.50
C PRO A 20 23.59 -27.83 16.18
N GLN A 21 23.04 -26.90 15.39
CA GLN A 21 22.36 -25.74 15.95
C GLN A 21 20.99 -26.18 16.46
N ALA A 22 20.72 -25.93 17.74
CA ALA A 22 19.39 -26.07 18.30
C ALA A 22 18.45 -25.10 17.56
N ALA A 23 17.52 -25.63 16.78
CA ALA A 23 16.46 -24.86 16.16
C ALA A 23 15.51 -24.37 17.25
N TYR A 24 15.56 -23.09 17.59
CA TYR A 24 14.52 -22.46 18.38
C TYR A 24 13.24 -22.41 17.55
N PRO A 25 12.11 -22.98 18.02
CA PRO A 25 10.86 -22.86 17.29
C PRO A 25 10.46 -21.39 17.21
N ALA A 26 10.32 -20.87 15.99
CA ALA A 26 9.73 -19.56 15.78
C ALA A 26 8.27 -19.58 16.29
N PRO A 27 7.79 -18.50 16.93
CA PRO A 27 6.41 -18.44 17.39
C PRO A 27 5.46 -18.61 16.20
N ALA A 28 4.62 -19.65 16.26
CA ALA A 28 3.63 -19.93 15.23
C ALA A 28 2.53 -18.86 15.28
N THR A 29 2.60 -17.90 14.35
CA THR A 29 1.54 -16.90 14.17
C THR A 29 0.44 -17.49 13.30
N THR A 30 -0.77 -17.58 13.85
CA THR A 30 -1.94 -18.04 13.10
C THR A 30 -2.43 -16.92 12.21
N SER A 31 -2.03 -16.97 10.94
CA SER A 31 -2.49 -16.05 9.90
C SER A 31 -3.57 -16.72 9.05
N VAL A 32 -4.76 -16.12 8.99
CA VAL A 32 -5.85 -16.55 8.11
C VAL A 32 -5.98 -15.51 7.00
N LEU A 33 -5.88 -15.93 5.73
CA LEU A 33 -5.94 -15.01 4.58
C LEU A 33 -4.89 -13.87 4.63
N GLY A 34 -3.74 -14.11 5.25
CA GLY A 34 -2.70 -13.10 5.46
C GLY A 34 -2.97 -12.14 6.63
N VAL A 35 -4.06 -12.34 7.38
CA VAL A 35 -4.43 -11.56 8.55
C VAL A 35 -4.03 -12.30 9.81
N ASN A 36 -3.25 -11.63 10.67
CA ASN A 36 -2.86 -12.18 11.95
C ASN A 36 -3.97 -11.93 13.00
N LEU A 37 -4.71 -12.98 13.36
CA LEU A 37 -5.82 -12.87 14.30
C LEU A 37 -5.38 -12.73 15.77
N GLN A 38 -4.10 -12.94 16.05
CA GLN A 38 -3.51 -12.72 17.38
C GLN A 38 -2.99 -11.29 17.54
N ASP A 39 -2.98 -10.49 16.47
CA ASP A 39 -2.52 -9.10 16.51
C ASP A 39 -3.54 -8.20 17.24
N THR A 40 -3.06 -7.47 18.24
CA THR A 40 -3.86 -6.49 18.97
C THR A 40 -4.30 -5.33 18.09
N GLN A 41 -3.50 -4.93 17.08
CA GLN A 41 -3.89 -3.87 16.16
C GLN A 41 -5.03 -4.32 15.25
N PHE A 42 -5.05 -5.59 14.84
CA PHE A 42 -6.17 -6.18 14.10
C PHE A 42 -7.47 -6.05 14.90
N TRP A 43 -7.49 -6.49 16.16
CA TRP A 43 -8.68 -6.42 17.00
C TRP A 43 -9.13 -4.98 17.30
N LYS A 44 -8.18 -4.06 17.52
CA LYS A 44 -8.51 -2.64 17.68
C LYS A 44 -9.18 -2.07 16.43
N GLY A 45 -8.63 -2.37 15.25
CA GLY A 45 -9.21 -1.95 13.97
C GLY A 45 -10.59 -2.57 13.75
N ALA A 46 -10.73 -3.87 14.01
CA ALA A 46 -12.00 -4.59 13.88
C ALA A 46 -13.08 -4.01 14.81
N LEU A 47 -12.75 -3.71 16.07
CA LEU A 47 -13.70 -3.11 17.02
C LEU A 47 -14.13 -1.70 16.59
N ILE A 48 -13.18 -0.86 16.16
CA ILE A 48 -13.50 0.48 15.64
C ILE A 48 -14.37 0.36 14.39
N GLY A 49 -14.01 -0.53 13.46
CA GLY A 49 -14.77 -0.78 12.24
C GLY A 49 -16.20 -1.26 12.53
N ALA A 50 -16.36 -2.16 13.49
CA ALA A 50 -17.68 -2.62 13.93
C ALA A 50 -18.51 -1.48 14.54
N ALA A 51 -17.91 -0.64 15.38
CA ALA A 51 -18.60 0.52 15.95
C ALA A 51 -19.07 1.51 14.86
N VAL A 52 -18.22 1.79 13.87
CA VAL A 52 -18.58 2.63 12.72
C VAL A 52 -19.68 1.98 11.88
N ALA A 53 -19.59 0.67 11.61
CA ALA A 53 -20.61 -0.05 10.85
C ALA A 53 -21.98 -0.01 11.55
N LEU A 54 -22.01 -0.19 12.88
CA LEU A 54 -23.24 -0.08 13.66
C LEU A 54 -23.80 1.35 13.63
N LEU A 55 -22.95 2.37 13.68
CA LEU A 55 -23.38 3.76 13.56
C LEU A 55 -23.99 4.05 12.18
N VAL A 56 -23.36 3.55 11.11
CA VAL A 56 -23.83 3.71 9.73
C VAL A 56 -25.10 2.92 9.43
N THR A 57 -25.38 1.85 10.19
CA THR A 57 -26.56 1.00 9.99
C THR A 57 -27.88 1.73 10.23
N ASN A 58 -27.88 2.88 10.93
CA ASN A 58 -29.08 3.69 11.10
C ASN A 58 -29.57 4.29 9.76
N GLU A 59 -30.86 4.17 9.45
CA GLU A 59 -31.48 4.74 8.23
C GLU A 59 -31.15 6.24 8.04
N SER A 60 -31.06 7.01 9.12
CA SER A 60 -30.69 8.43 9.06
C SER A 60 -29.27 8.64 8.54
N VAL A 61 -28.32 7.77 8.91
CA VAL A 61 -26.93 7.84 8.45
C VAL A 61 -26.82 7.33 7.02
N GLN A 62 -27.52 6.25 6.66
CA GLN A 62 -27.56 5.77 5.27
C GLN A 62 -28.08 6.85 4.30
N LYS A 63 -29.20 7.51 4.65
CA LYS A 63 -29.74 8.63 3.86
C LYS A 63 -28.76 9.79 3.78
N SER A 64 -28.05 10.10 4.87
CA SER A 64 -27.05 11.17 4.91
C SER A 64 -25.80 10.85 4.08
N VAL A 65 -25.34 9.60 4.09
CA VAL A 65 -24.21 9.14 3.28
C VAL A 65 -24.58 9.22 1.80
N VAL A 66 -25.72 8.67 1.40
CA VAL A 66 -26.19 8.71 0.00
C VAL A 66 -26.34 10.16 -0.47
N LYS A 67 -26.93 11.03 0.37
CA LYS A 67 -27.08 12.46 0.06
C LYS A 67 -25.74 13.19 -0.04
N THR A 68 -24.77 12.83 0.79
CA THR A 68 -23.43 13.42 0.75
C THR A 68 -22.70 13.01 -0.51
N VAL A 69 -22.74 11.72 -0.87
CA VAL A 69 -22.12 11.21 -2.11
C VAL A 69 -22.75 11.89 -3.32
N SER A 70 -24.08 11.94 -3.40
CA SER A 70 -24.75 12.58 -4.55
C SER A 70 -24.42 14.07 -4.65
N ARG A 71 -24.34 14.79 -3.52
CA ARG A 71 -23.89 16.19 -3.49
C ARG A 71 -22.43 16.35 -3.90
N LEU A 72 -21.55 15.44 -3.47
CA LEU A 72 -20.13 15.48 -3.84
C LEU A 72 -19.96 15.28 -5.34
N THR A 73 -20.69 14.31 -5.91
CA THR A 73 -20.69 14.05 -7.35
C THR A 73 -21.27 15.22 -8.13
N ALA A 74 -22.39 15.80 -7.68
CA ALA A 74 -22.98 16.98 -8.31
C ALA A 74 -22.04 18.20 -8.24
N ALA A 75 -21.40 18.43 -7.09
CA ALA A 75 -20.42 19.51 -6.93
C ALA A 75 -19.19 19.29 -7.82
N ALA A 76 -18.73 18.05 -7.99
CA ALA A 76 -17.63 17.74 -8.90
C ALA A 76 -18.02 17.99 -10.36
N GLN A 77 -19.23 17.61 -10.79
CA GLN A 77 -19.72 17.87 -12.15
C GLN A 77 -19.88 19.37 -12.41
N SER A 78 -20.50 20.10 -11.47
CA SER A 78 -20.66 21.55 -11.52
C SER A 78 -19.31 22.27 -11.55
N GLY A 79 -18.35 21.84 -10.75
CA GLY A 79 -17.00 22.43 -10.73
C GLY A 79 -16.23 22.19 -12.02
N VAL A 80 -16.46 21.07 -12.71
CA VAL A 80 -15.86 20.79 -14.02
C VAL A 80 -16.49 21.65 -15.12
N GLU A 81 -17.81 21.88 -15.08
CA GLU A 81 -18.48 22.78 -16.03
C GLU A 81 -17.99 24.23 -15.88
N GLU A 82 -17.98 24.76 -14.66
CA GLU A 82 -17.47 26.11 -14.40
C GLU A 82 -15.99 26.25 -14.80
N MET A 83 -15.17 25.22 -14.55
CA MET A 83 -13.76 25.25 -14.94
C MET A 83 -13.57 25.20 -16.46
N LYS A 84 -14.42 24.46 -17.18
CA LYS A 84 -14.39 24.40 -18.65
C LYS A 84 -14.80 25.72 -19.27
N GLU A 85 -15.82 26.37 -18.71
CA GLU A 85 -16.26 27.70 -19.14
C GLU A 85 -15.17 28.74 -18.90
N LYS A 86 -14.55 28.77 -17.71
CA LYS A 86 -13.41 29.66 -17.44
C LYS A 86 -12.19 29.39 -18.31
N PHE A 87 -11.97 28.14 -18.71
CA PHE A 87 -10.87 27.79 -19.61
C PHE A 87 -11.15 28.21 -21.05
N GLU A 88 -12.39 28.09 -21.52
CA GLU A 88 -12.80 28.62 -22.84
C GLU A 88 -12.76 30.15 -22.87
N ASP A 89 -13.22 30.83 -21.83
CA ASP A 89 -13.15 32.29 -21.72
C ASP A 89 -11.69 32.77 -21.70
N ALA A 90 -10.83 32.18 -20.87
CA ALA A 90 -9.41 32.53 -20.84
C ALA A 90 -8.72 32.26 -22.19
N LYS A 91 -9.09 31.17 -22.87
CA LYS A 91 -8.56 30.86 -24.21
C LYS A 91 -9.05 31.86 -25.26
N ALA A 92 -10.31 32.29 -25.19
CA ALA A 92 -10.87 33.27 -26.11
C ALA A 92 -10.25 34.66 -25.90
N GLU A 93 -10.02 35.05 -24.65
CA GLU A 93 -9.35 36.30 -24.29
C GLU A 93 -7.91 36.34 -24.82
N VAL A 94 -7.12 35.27 -24.62
CA VAL A 94 -5.75 35.16 -25.14
C VAL A 94 -5.72 35.17 -26.68
N ILE A 95 -6.69 34.51 -27.34
CA ILE A 95 -6.79 34.52 -28.80
C ILE A 95 -7.21 35.91 -29.32
N ALA A 96 -8.14 36.59 -28.65
CA ALA A 96 -8.58 37.93 -29.02
C ALA A 96 -7.46 38.97 -28.84
N GLU A 97 -6.68 38.85 -27.77
CA GLU A 97 -5.51 39.68 -27.50
C GLU A 97 -4.42 39.44 -28.56
N SER A 98 -4.15 38.17 -28.94
CA SER A 98 -3.19 37.83 -30.00
C SER A 98 -3.61 38.21 -31.43
N LYS A 99 -4.89 38.55 -31.67
CA LYS A 99 -5.41 38.94 -33.00
C LYS A 99 -5.50 40.47 -33.18
N SER A 100 -5.11 41.23 -32.17
CA SER A 100 -5.19 42.69 -32.14
C SER A 100 -3.85 43.41 -32.37
N GLU A 101 -2.77 42.66 -32.64
CA GLU A 101 -1.49 43.16 -33.17
C GLU A 101 -1.43 43.16 -34.70
#